data_AF-A0A1Y3XAN5-F1
#
_entry.id   AF-A0A1Y3XAN5-F1
#
_cell.length_a   1.000
_cell.length_b   1.000
_cell.length_c   1.000
_cell.angle_alpha   90.00
_cell.angle_beta   90.00
_cell.angle_gamma   90.00
#
_symmetry.space_group_name_H-M   'P 1'
#
loop_
_entity.id
_entity.type
_entity.pdbx_description
1 polymer ?
#
loop_
_entity_poly.entity_id
_entity_poly.type
_entity_poly.pdbx_seq_one_letter_code
_entity_poly.pdbx_strand_id
1 'polypeptide(L)'
;MVKSNKEEFQMRNLKRTLSLALAAVMLMGMMVVGAGAASKDFTDAGEIKNVEAVDVMVALGILEGGDKGDFQPNSILTREQAAKIICYMLLGEESAEKLTTNSAVFSDVAADRWSAPFIGYCVNLGILAGDGNGHFFPEGKLTGAAFAKMLLVALGYDPSIEKYTGNDWVINVAADAIEAGISPKGLVLTNELSRQNAAQMAFQTLTADMVKYDNKGTVITNADGSSIVIGNTPAESVPYNDASKNYSDDGEGLGYQQFCEKYFADLKKVTGASETDAFGRPGYSWYYGKNQNDDTKVGTYSDEADYTVVVSKASKDVAYWAEQANKKLEFVTGQNATTFKGNGMADPAGKTAILNVGDVVEFFVDGNNVEQVIVNRYTADVITEVDTDVKDADAEDGVTAYITFDNAGTFNNTDIAGYNADTYVEDAVVAIVEDGDEIIGSYVCEAVEGAITAYTSTTYTIDGTKYTKTGTADDEIAGDVDFEEGSYPE
;
A
#
# COMPACT_ATOMS: atom_id res chain seq x y z
N MET A 1 2.79 65.80 0.05
CA MET A 1 3.12 64.76 -0.94
C MET A 1 3.85 63.52 -0.38
N VAL A 2 3.87 63.29 0.95
CA VAL A 2 4.62 62.15 1.56
C VAL A 2 3.71 61.07 2.20
N LYS A 3 2.41 61.31 2.38
CA LYS A 3 1.47 60.31 2.94
C LYS A 3 1.00 59.26 1.92
N SER A 4 0.87 59.61 0.63
CA SER A 4 0.32 58.71 -0.40
C SER A 4 1.18 57.46 -0.64
N ASN A 5 2.52 57.61 -0.62
CA ASN A 5 3.42 56.50 -0.98
C ASN A 5 3.56 55.45 0.15
N LYS A 6 3.30 55.81 1.40
CA LYS A 6 3.40 54.87 2.53
C LYS A 6 2.15 53.98 2.65
N GLU A 7 0.98 54.52 2.31
CA GLU A 7 -0.28 53.77 2.26
C GLU A 7 -0.35 52.84 1.03
N GLU A 8 0.17 53.27 -0.13
CA GLU A 8 0.31 52.39 -1.31
C GLU A 8 1.28 51.22 -1.09
N PHE A 9 2.39 51.45 -0.37
CA PHE A 9 3.38 50.40 -0.07
C PHE A 9 2.84 49.37 0.93
N GLN A 10 2.11 49.83 1.96
CA GLN A 10 1.42 48.96 2.93
C GLN A 10 0.31 48.14 2.25
N MET A 11 -0.48 48.74 1.35
CA MET A 11 -1.54 48.00 0.64
C MET A 11 -1.02 47.02 -0.42
N ARG A 12 0.16 47.24 -1.02
CA ARG A 12 0.76 46.27 -1.96
C ARG A 12 1.25 45.00 -1.26
N ASN A 13 1.79 45.11 -0.05
CA ASN A 13 2.19 43.93 0.73
C ASN A 13 1.00 43.25 1.39
N LEU A 14 -0.02 43.99 1.85
CA LEU A 14 -1.25 43.39 2.36
C LEU A 14 -2.05 42.66 1.27
N LYS A 15 -2.05 43.15 0.02
CA LYS A 15 -2.70 42.46 -1.12
C LYS A 15 -1.93 41.21 -1.57
N ARG A 16 -0.60 41.16 -1.39
CA ARG A 16 0.21 39.96 -1.65
C ARG A 16 0.09 38.93 -0.53
N THR A 17 -0.02 39.35 0.73
CA THR A 17 -0.24 38.43 1.86
C THR A 17 -1.70 38.02 2.02
N LEU A 18 -2.68 38.85 1.65
CA LEU A 18 -4.08 38.42 1.53
C LEU A 18 -4.30 37.52 0.32
N SER A 19 -3.62 37.72 -0.80
CA SER A 19 -3.71 36.79 -1.95
C SER A 19 -2.95 35.48 -1.71
N LEU A 20 -1.91 35.46 -0.87
CA LEU A 20 -1.27 34.21 -0.40
C LEU A 20 -2.09 33.53 0.70
N ALA A 21 -2.73 34.29 1.60
CA ALA A 21 -3.65 33.76 2.59
C ALA A 21 -4.97 33.27 1.95
N LEU A 22 -5.40 33.85 0.83
CA LEU A 22 -6.58 33.43 0.07
C LEU A 22 -6.31 32.19 -0.81
N ALA A 23 -5.04 31.88 -1.13
CA ALA A 23 -4.65 30.62 -1.78
C ALA A 23 -4.39 29.49 -0.77
N ALA A 24 -4.02 29.82 0.48
CA ALA A 24 -3.92 28.85 1.59
C ALA A 24 -5.28 28.50 2.24
N VAL A 25 -6.35 29.19 1.85
CA VAL A 25 -7.75 28.87 2.23
C VAL A 25 -8.40 27.88 1.24
N MET A 26 -7.74 27.52 0.12
CA MET A 26 -8.27 26.59 -0.88
C MET A 26 -7.83 25.12 -0.72
N LEU A 27 -7.39 24.68 0.47
CA LEU A 27 -7.08 23.27 0.73
C LEU A 27 -7.63 22.73 2.07
N MET A 28 -8.51 23.45 2.76
CA MET A 28 -9.28 22.87 3.86
C MET A 28 -10.70 23.44 3.85
N GLY A 29 -11.56 22.70 3.16
CA GLY A 29 -12.98 22.95 3.09
C GLY A 29 -13.72 21.73 2.59
N MET A 30 -13.61 20.62 3.34
CA MET A 30 -14.65 19.60 3.52
C MET A 30 -15.58 19.44 2.30
N MET A 31 -15.15 18.66 1.31
CA MET A 31 -16.09 17.85 0.55
C MET A 31 -15.65 16.40 0.61
N VAL A 32 -16.49 15.63 1.30
CA VAL A 32 -16.47 14.17 1.37
C VAL A 32 -16.51 13.64 -0.07
N VAL A 33 -15.38 13.13 -0.56
CA VAL A 33 -15.43 12.00 -1.49
C VAL A 33 -15.81 10.82 -0.62
N GLY A 34 -16.93 10.17 -0.94
CA GLY A 34 -17.55 9.17 -0.08
C GLY A 34 -16.56 8.11 0.40
N ALA A 35 -16.67 7.73 1.68
CA ALA A 35 -16.06 6.51 2.19
C ALA A 35 -16.41 5.36 1.23
N GLY A 36 -15.40 4.82 0.52
CA GLY A 36 -15.60 3.78 -0.49
C GLY A 36 -14.69 3.83 -1.71
N ALA A 37 -13.91 4.90 -1.93
CA ALA A 37 -12.90 4.92 -3.01
C ALA A 37 -11.75 3.95 -2.68
N ALA A 38 -11.46 3.02 -3.59
CA ALA A 38 -10.27 2.19 -3.51
C ALA A 38 -9.03 2.99 -3.95
N SER A 39 -7.84 2.54 -3.58
CA SER A 39 -6.56 3.19 -3.93
C SER A 39 -6.37 3.39 -5.43
N LYS A 40 -6.93 2.48 -6.24
CA LYS A 40 -6.97 2.56 -7.70
C LYS A 40 -7.80 3.73 -8.25
N ASP A 41 -8.74 4.26 -7.46
CA ASP A 41 -9.64 5.33 -7.87
C ASP A 41 -9.02 6.72 -7.64
N PHE A 42 -7.86 6.79 -6.97
CA PHE A 42 -7.15 8.06 -6.77
C PHE A 42 -6.37 8.47 -8.01
N THR A 43 -6.35 9.78 -8.30
CA THR A 43 -5.63 10.33 -9.46
C THR A 43 -4.11 10.11 -9.39
N ASP A 44 -3.58 9.81 -8.21
CA ASP A 44 -2.16 9.52 -7.93
C ASP A 44 -1.94 8.05 -7.52
N ALA A 45 -2.83 7.12 -7.93
CA ALA A 45 -2.75 5.70 -7.60
C ALA A 45 -1.35 5.08 -7.89
N GLY A 46 -0.69 5.49 -8.98
CA GLY A 46 0.66 5.00 -9.33
C GLY A 46 1.76 5.35 -8.31
N GLU A 47 1.56 6.39 -7.50
CA GLU A 47 2.48 6.77 -6.41
C GLU A 47 2.24 5.97 -5.12
N ILE A 48 1.08 5.32 -4.98
CA ILE A 48 0.71 4.53 -3.81
C ILE A 48 1.44 3.18 -3.88
N LYS A 49 2.29 2.90 -2.88
CA LYS A 49 3.01 1.61 -2.78
C LYS A 49 2.39 0.68 -1.76
N ASN A 50 1.86 1.23 -0.67
CA ASN A 50 1.19 0.47 0.40
C ASN A 50 -0.30 0.29 0.07
N VAL A 51 -0.61 -0.31 -1.08
CA VAL A 51 -1.96 -0.41 -1.68
C VAL A 51 -2.98 -0.98 -0.68
N GLU A 52 -2.70 -2.17 -0.14
CA GLU A 52 -3.58 -2.83 0.85
C GLU A 52 -3.88 -1.96 2.06
N ALA A 53 -2.85 -1.36 2.64
CA ALA A 53 -3.03 -0.52 3.80
C ALA A 53 -3.87 0.72 3.48
N VAL A 54 -3.70 1.32 2.30
CA VAL A 54 -4.53 2.45 1.88
C VAL A 54 -5.98 2.02 1.68
N ASP A 55 -6.23 0.95 0.93
CA ASP A 55 -7.56 0.42 0.66
C ASP A 55 -8.34 0.12 1.94
N VAL A 56 -7.74 -0.62 2.88
CA VAL A 56 -8.38 -0.99 4.14
C VAL A 56 -8.62 0.25 5.01
N MET A 57 -7.64 1.14 5.13
CA MET A 57 -7.77 2.32 5.98
C MET A 57 -8.78 3.34 5.43
N VAL A 58 -8.95 3.40 4.10
CA VAL A 58 -9.99 4.22 3.45
C VAL A 58 -11.36 3.56 3.59
N ALA A 59 -11.47 2.25 3.41
CA ALA A 59 -12.72 1.52 3.62
C ALA A 59 -13.26 1.65 5.05
N LEU A 60 -12.36 1.69 6.05
CA LEU A 60 -12.71 1.93 7.45
C LEU A 60 -13.03 3.40 7.77
N GLY A 61 -12.90 4.31 6.80
CA GLY A 61 -13.10 5.76 6.97
C GLY A 61 -12.01 6.44 7.81
N ILE A 62 -10.90 5.76 8.13
CA ILE A 62 -9.81 6.32 8.96
C ILE A 62 -8.94 7.28 8.15
N LEU A 63 -8.74 6.97 6.87
CA LEU A 63 -8.07 7.83 5.90
C LEU A 63 -9.04 8.19 4.77
N GLU A 64 -8.81 9.34 4.16
CA GLU A 64 -9.63 9.88 3.07
C GLU A 64 -8.73 10.48 1.98
N GLY A 65 -9.25 10.59 0.75
CA GLY A 65 -8.60 11.36 -0.30
C GLY A 65 -8.64 12.87 -0.03
N GLY A 66 -7.81 13.61 -0.74
CA GLY A 66 -7.86 15.07 -0.81
C GLY A 66 -8.99 15.56 -1.72
N ASP A 67 -9.26 16.86 -1.65
CA ASP A 67 -10.34 17.52 -2.40
C ASP A 67 -10.22 17.41 -3.94
N LYS A 68 -9.06 16.95 -4.45
CA LYS A 68 -8.78 16.79 -5.89
C LYS A 68 -8.91 15.34 -6.38
N GLY A 69 -9.34 14.43 -5.50
CA GLY A 69 -9.35 13.00 -5.81
C GLY A 69 -7.96 12.33 -5.74
N ASP A 70 -6.97 13.00 -5.14
CA ASP A 70 -5.63 12.47 -4.87
C ASP A 70 -5.53 11.90 -3.45
N PHE A 71 -4.74 10.86 -3.21
CA PHE A 71 -4.47 10.37 -1.85
C PHE A 71 -3.34 11.14 -1.17
N GLN A 72 -2.40 11.68 -1.96
CA GLN A 72 -1.17 12.32 -1.50
C GLN A 72 -0.26 11.39 -0.68
N PRO A 73 0.15 10.23 -1.23
CA PRO A 73 0.86 9.19 -0.50
C PRO A 73 2.19 9.68 0.10
N ASN A 74 2.84 10.63 -0.56
CA ASN A 74 4.16 11.16 -0.20
C ASN A 74 4.11 12.40 0.71
N SER A 75 2.92 12.94 1.00
CA SER A 75 2.75 14.07 1.90
C SER A 75 3.16 13.70 3.33
N ILE A 76 3.87 14.62 4.00
CA ILE A 76 4.33 14.40 5.37
C ILE A 76 3.19 14.62 6.36
N LEU A 77 2.98 13.65 7.24
CA LEU A 77 1.93 13.69 8.25
C LEU A 77 2.25 14.73 9.34
N THR A 78 1.25 15.55 9.68
CA THR A 78 1.33 16.50 10.80
C THR A 78 0.85 15.86 12.11
N ARG A 79 1.24 16.45 13.24
CA ARG A 79 0.84 16.02 14.57
C ARG A 79 -0.69 16.06 14.79
N GLU A 80 -1.36 17.06 14.23
CA GLU A 80 -2.81 17.18 14.33
C GLU A 80 -3.57 16.17 13.44
N GLN A 81 -3.05 15.86 12.26
CA GLN A 81 -3.60 14.80 11.40
C GLN A 81 -3.44 13.43 12.06
N ALA A 82 -2.31 13.16 12.69
CA ALA A 82 -2.12 11.91 13.45
C ALA A 82 -3.09 11.79 14.64
N ALA A 83 -3.41 12.90 15.30
CA ALA A 83 -4.43 12.91 16.35
C ALA A 83 -5.81 12.51 15.80
N LYS A 84 -6.18 13.02 14.61
CA LYS A 84 -7.42 12.62 13.91
C LYS A 84 -7.41 11.12 13.61
N ILE A 85 -6.33 10.60 13.00
CA ILE A 85 -6.20 9.17 12.66
C ILE A 85 -6.41 8.28 13.90
N ILE A 86 -5.74 8.58 15.02
CA ILE A 86 -5.91 7.79 16.25
C ILE A 86 -7.33 7.87 16.82
N CYS A 87 -7.97 9.04 16.79
CA CYS A 87 -9.36 9.17 17.22
C CYS A 87 -10.29 8.28 16.37
N TYR A 88 -10.09 8.26 15.06
CA TYR A 88 -10.86 7.43 14.14
C TYR A 88 -10.62 5.95 14.38
N MET A 89 -9.38 5.55 14.62
CA MET A 89 -9.04 4.17 14.99
C MET A 89 -9.73 3.72 16.29
N LEU A 90 -9.87 4.61 17.28
CA LEU A 90 -10.41 4.26 18.60
C LEU A 90 -11.94 4.42 18.72
N LEU A 91 -12.56 5.23 17.88
CA LEU A 91 -13.97 5.62 17.99
C LEU A 91 -14.81 5.26 16.74
N GLY A 92 -14.17 5.05 15.60
CA GLY A 92 -14.79 5.11 14.28
C GLY A 92 -15.10 6.55 13.86
N GLU A 93 -15.26 6.76 12.55
CA GLU A 93 -15.51 8.08 11.93
C GLU A 93 -16.69 8.81 12.56
N GLU A 94 -17.87 8.17 12.63
CA GLU A 94 -19.12 8.81 13.07
C GLU A 94 -19.03 9.36 14.51
N SER A 95 -18.35 8.63 15.40
CA SER A 95 -18.19 9.04 16.80
C SER A 95 -17.04 10.04 16.97
N ALA A 96 -15.96 9.88 16.21
CA ALA A 96 -14.84 10.82 16.21
C ALA A 96 -15.29 12.22 15.76
N GLU A 97 -16.08 12.32 14.69
CA GLU A 97 -16.58 13.61 14.17
C GLU A 97 -17.57 14.32 15.11
N LYS A 98 -18.11 13.60 16.10
CA LYS A 98 -18.96 14.20 17.15
C LYS A 98 -18.17 14.72 18.35
N LEU A 99 -16.84 14.54 18.38
CA LEU A 99 -16.01 15.09 19.43
C LEU A 99 -16.08 16.61 19.42
N THR A 100 -16.31 17.21 20.58
CA THR A 100 -16.30 18.66 20.76
C THR A 100 -15.41 19.02 21.94
N THR A 101 -14.78 20.19 21.88
CA THR A 101 -14.05 20.76 23.00
C THR A 101 -14.41 22.23 23.14
N ASN A 102 -14.50 22.70 24.38
CA ASN A 102 -14.70 24.12 24.71
C ASN A 102 -13.45 24.74 25.37
N SER A 103 -12.34 24.00 25.42
CA SER A 103 -11.12 24.43 26.10
C SER A 103 -9.90 24.24 25.21
N ALA A 104 -9.07 25.27 25.13
CA ALA A 104 -7.73 25.19 24.57
C ALA A 104 -6.83 24.42 25.55
N VAL A 105 -6.41 23.22 25.18
CA VAL A 105 -5.49 22.39 25.98
C VAL A 105 -4.05 22.92 25.90
N PHE A 106 -3.70 23.53 24.76
CA PHE A 106 -2.40 24.13 24.50
C PHE A 106 -2.57 25.55 23.98
N SER A 107 -1.58 26.39 24.23
CA SER A 107 -1.62 27.82 23.89
C SER A 107 -1.59 28.09 22.38
N ASP A 108 -1.08 27.17 21.58
CA ASP A 108 -1.00 27.20 20.11
C ASP A 108 -2.11 26.40 19.42
N VAL A 109 -3.06 25.86 20.18
CA VAL A 109 -4.26 25.16 19.68
C VAL A 109 -5.49 25.96 20.07
N ALA A 110 -5.96 26.79 19.13
CA ALA A 110 -7.21 27.53 19.31
C ALA A 110 -8.40 26.57 19.49
N ALA A 111 -9.35 26.94 20.35
CA ALA A 111 -10.48 26.06 20.69
C ALA A 111 -11.43 25.79 19.51
N ASP A 112 -11.45 26.66 18.50
CA ASP A 112 -12.23 26.55 17.26
C ASP A 112 -11.44 25.89 16.12
N ARG A 113 -10.19 25.46 16.35
CA ARG A 113 -9.43 24.67 15.39
C ARG A 113 -10.09 23.32 15.19
N TRP A 114 -10.22 22.90 13.93
CA TRP A 114 -10.79 21.60 13.56
C TRP A 114 -10.16 20.42 14.33
N SER A 115 -8.87 20.51 14.64
CA SER A 115 -8.13 19.45 15.33
C SER A 115 -8.18 19.51 16.86
N ALA A 116 -8.72 20.59 17.44
CA ALA A 116 -8.74 20.77 18.88
C ALA A 116 -9.48 19.65 19.64
N PRO A 117 -10.64 19.14 19.17
CA PRO A 117 -11.31 18.01 19.84
C PRO A 117 -10.47 16.73 19.83
N PHE A 118 -9.85 16.40 18.68
CA PHE A 118 -9.01 15.20 18.53
C PHE A 118 -7.77 15.27 19.41
N ILE A 119 -7.07 16.41 19.40
CA ILE A 119 -5.89 16.65 20.24
C ILE A 119 -6.28 16.51 21.72
N GLY A 120 -7.39 17.13 22.14
CA GLY A 120 -7.87 17.05 23.52
C GLY A 120 -8.21 15.62 23.96
N TYR A 121 -8.88 14.86 23.09
CA TYR A 121 -9.21 13.46 23.36
C TYR A 121 -7.94 12.60 23.54
N CYS A 122 -6.99 12.68 22.60
CA CYS A 122 -5.74 11.92 22.67
C CYS A 122 -4.86 12.33 23.86
N VAL A 123 -4.85 13.60 24.26
CA VAL A 123 -4.14 14.05 25.47
C VAL A 123 -4.79 13.45 26.73
N ASN A 124 -6.12 13.43 26.80
CA ASN A 124 -6.83 12.85 27.93
C ASN A 124 -6.57 11.34 28.09
N LEU A 125 -6.35 10.64 26.97
CA LEU A 125 -5.94 9.23 26.97
C LEU A 125 -4.43 9.00 27.17
N GLY A 126 -3.62 10.07 27.27
CA GLY A 126 -2.17 9.96 27.42
C GLY A 126 -1.41 9.52 26.15
N ILE A 127 -2.11 9.46 25.01
CA ILE A 127 -1.54 9.13 23.70
C ILE A 127 -0.64 10.25 23.21
N LEU A 128 -1.07 11.50 23.43
CA LEU A 128 -0.37 12.70 23.03
C LEU A 128 0.08 13.52 24.25
N ALA A 129 1.23 14.18 24.09
CA ALA A 129 1.72 15.19 25.00
C ALA A 129 2.27 16.39 24.21
N GLY A 130 2.16 17.58 24.82
CA GLY A 130 2.84 18.77 24.33
C GLY A 130 4.33 18.76 24.67
N ASP A 131 4.99 19.88 24.41
CA ASP A 131 6.44 20.06 24.61
C ASP A 131 6.87 20.29 26.07
N GLY A 132 5.91 20.27 27.01
CA GLY A 132 6.13 20.60 28.42
C GLY A 132 6.10 22.11 28.74
N ASN A 133 6.08 22.98 27.72
CA ASN A 133 5.99 24.44 27.86
C ASN A 133 4.60 24.99 27.49
N GLY A 134 3.62 24.11 27.26
CA GLY A 134 2.25 24.48 26.91
C GLY A 134 2.00 24.65 25.41
N HIS A 135 2.89 24.11 24.56
CA HIS A 135 2.71 24.05 23.11
C HIS A 135 2.52 22.62 22.63
N PHE A 136 1.72 22.45 21.57
CA PHE A 136 1.51 21.16 20.91
C PHE A 136 2.21 21.06 19.56
N PHE A 137 2.36 22.16 18.83
CA PHE A 137 2.80 22.24 17.45
C PHE A 137 1.91 21.42 16.49
N PRO A 138 0.63 21.80 16.30
CA PRO A 138 -0.33 21.01 15.51
C PRO A 138 0.14 20.71 14.08
N GLU A 139 0.66 21.72 13.39
CA GLU A 139 1.21 21.61 12.02
C GLU A 139 2.65 21.07 12.00
N GLY A 140 3.21 20.74 13.17
CA GLY A 140 4.54 20.15 13.27
C GLY A 140 4.56 18.80 12.57
N LYS A 141 5.63 18.55 11.80
CA LYS A 141 5.84 17.29 11.11
C LYS A 141 6.05 16.15 12.10
N LEU A 142 5.48 14.99 11.81
CA LEU A 142 5.56 13.82 12.65
C LEU A 142 6.61 12.83 12.12
N THR A 143 7.40 12.25 13.02
CA THR A 143 8.30 11.13 12.70
C THR A 143 7.60 9.79 12.88
N GLY A 144 8.08 8.73 12.21
CA GLY A 144 7.57 7.37 12.40
C GLY A 144 7.55 6.92 13.87
N ALA A 145 8.59 7.20 14.65
CA ALA A 145 8.68 6.85 16.07
C ALA A 145 7.61 7.58 16.91
N ALA A 146 7.32 8.84 16.59
CA ALA A 146 6.27 9.58 17.28
C ALA A 146 4.88 9.00 16.97
N PHE A 147 4.63 8.54 15.74
CA PHE A 147 3.38 7.87 15.40
C PHE A 147 3.28 6.46 16.00
N ALA A 148 4.37 5.68 15.96
CA ALA A 148 4.47 4.37 16.59
C ALA A 148 4.14 4.46 18.09
N LYS A 149 4.66 5.47 18.79
CA LYS A 149 4.29 5.74 20.19
C LYS A 149 2.78 5.89 20.35
N MET A 150 2.13 6.68 19.48
CA MET A 150 0.68 6.91 19.56
C MET A 150 -0.10 5.60 19.38
N LEU A 151 0.33 4.76 18.43
CA LEU A 151 -0.26 3.46 18.14
C LEU A 151 -0.05 2.46 19.29
N LEU A 152 1.16 2.38 19.86
CA LEU A 152 1.44 1.53 21.03
C LEU A 152 0.55 1.91 22.22
N VAL A 153 0.40 3.20 22.51
CA VAL A 153 -0.50 3.62 23.58
C VAL A 153 -1.96 3.28 23.25
N ALA A 154 -2.37 3.36 21.98
CA ALA A 154 -3.69 2.91 21.54
C ALA A 154 -3.91 1.38 21.69
N LEU A 155 -2.84 0.57 21.53
CA LEU A 155 -2.84 -0.87 21.82
C LEU A 155 -2.90 -1.19 23.32
N GLY A 156 -2.67 -0.19 24.19
CA GLY A 156 -2.80 -0.31 25.64
C GLY A 156 -1.50 -0.16 26.42
N TYR A 157 -0.36 -0.02 25.74
CA TYR A 157 0.94 0.22 26.38
C TYR A 157 0.91 1.52 27.18
N ASP A 158 1.54 1.50 28.37
CA ASP A 158 1.59 2.67 29.21
C ASP A 158 2.89 3.46 28.96
N PRO A 159 2.82 4.71 28.48
CA PRO A 159 4.01 5.45 28.07
C PRO A 159 4.96 5.78 29.22
N SER A 160 4.49 5.73 30.48
CA SER A 160 5.35 5.93 31.65
C SER A 160 6.08 4.65 32.03
N ILE A 161 5.41 3.49 31.95
CA ILE A 161 6.00 2.18 32.25
C ILE A 161 7.06 1.83 31.21
N GLU A 162 6.71 1.98 29.93
CA GLU A 162 7.59 1.64 28.80
C GLU A 162 8.58 2.74 28.45
N LYS A 163 8.58 3.83 29.22
CA LYS A 163 9.53 4.95 29.08
C LYS A 163 9.52 5.54 27.66
N TYR A 164 8.33 5.81 27.14
CA TYR A 164 8.13 6.52 25.86
C TYR A 164 8.30 8.05 26.00
N THR A 165 9.10 8.48 26.98
CA THR A 165 9.45 9.87 27.26
C THR A 165 10.91 9.94 27.73
N GLY A 166 11.50 11.15 27.77
CA GLY A 166 12.91 11.34 28.14
C GLY A 166 13.86 11.13 26.96
N ASN A 167 15.15 10.88 27.24
CA ASN A 167 16.20 10.87 26.20
C ASN A 167 16.18 9.62 25.31
N ASP A 168 15.84 8.45 25.87
CA ASP A 168 15.93 7.16 25.18
C ASP A 168 14.58 6.69 24.62
N TRP A 169 13.56 7.56 24.63
CA TRP A 169 12.18 7.18 24.30
C TRP A 169 12.01 6.57 22.91
N VAL A 170 12.75 7.09 21.92
CA VAL A 170 12.71 6.60 20.54
C VAL A 170 13.17 5.16 20.46
N ILE A 171 14.17 4.78 21.27
CA ILE A 171 14.73 3.42 21.26
C ILE A 171 13.71 2.43 21.83
N ASN A 172 13.07 2.77 22.96
CA ASN A 172 12.06 1.91 23.58
C ASN A 172 10.84 1.77 22.66
N VAL A 173 10.35 2.87 22.10
CA VAL A 173 9.24 2.84 21.13
C VAL A 173 9.59 2.01 19.91
N ALA A 174 10.80 2.13 19.37
CA ALA A 174 11.21 1.34 18.21
C ALA A 174 11.28 -0.15 18.53
N ALA A 175 11.78 -0.53 19.72
CA ALA A 175 11.81 -1.92 20.16
C ALA A 175 10.40 -2.51 20.27
N ASP A 176 9.50 -1.82 20.98
CA ASP A 176 8.13 -2.30 21.21
C ASP A 176 7.30 -2.25 19.92
N ALA A 177 7.54 -1.29 19.03
CA ALA A 177 6.87 -1.24 17.73
C ALA A 177 7.24 -2.42 16.83
N ILE A 178 8.49 -2.90 16.92
CA ILE A 178 8.93 -4.11 16.22
C ILE A 178 8.29 -5.34 16.85
N GLU A 179 8.29 -5.43 18.19
CA GLU A 179 7.70 -6.55 18.93
C GLU A 179 6.19 -6.67 18.70
N ALA A 180 5.48 -5.55 18.67
CA ALA A 180 4.05 -5.49 18.38
C ALA A 180 3.71 -5.64 16.89
N GLY A 181 4.71 -5.73 16.00
CA GLY A 181 4.50 -5.90 14.55
C GLY A 181 3.99 -4.66 13.81
N ILE A 182 4.07 -3.47 14.41
CA ILE A 182 3.56 -2.21 13.84
C ILE A 182 4.65 -1.35 13.18
N SER A 183 5.87 -1.88 13.03
CA SER A 183 6.98 -1.24 12.33
C SER A 183 7.12 -1.81 10.91
N PRO A 184 6.76 -1.06 9.86
CA PRO A 184 6.87 -1.52 8.48
C PRO A 184 8.31 -1.84 8.10
N LYS A 185 8.49 -2.91 7.29
CA LYS A 185 9.79 -3.30 6.76
C LYS A 185 10.38 -2.17 5.92
N GLY A 186 11.64 -1.83 6.16
CA GLY A 186 12.36 -0.78 5.42
C GLY A 186 12.04 0.65 5.85
N LEU A 187 11.07 0.87 6.74
CA LEU A 187 10.79 2.20 7.27
C LEU A 187 11.80 2.58 8.37
N VAL A 188 12.37 3.77 8.26
CA VAL A 188 13.23 4.35 9.30
C VAL A 188 12.38 5.24 10.20
N LEU A 189 12.08 4.78 11.41
CA LEU A 189 11.16 5.46 12.33
C LEU A 189 11.63 6.87 12.76
N THR A 190 12.92 7.18 12.68
CA THR A 190 13.40 8.54 13.00
C THR A 190 13.10 9.58 11.92
N ASN A 191 12.71 9.15 10.72
CA ASN A 191 12.43 10.06 9.61
C ASN A 191 11.00 10.62 9.70
N GLU A 192 10.77 11.72 8.98
CA GLU A 192 9.43 12.26 8.73
C GLU A 192 8.55 11.18 8.09
N LEU A 193 7.32 11.06 8.57
CA LEU A 193 6.40 10.00 8.18
C LEU A 193 5.52 10.48 7.03
N SER A 194 5.57 9.78 5.89
CA SER A 194 4.63 10.01 4.80
C SER A 194 3.25 9.43 5.11
N ARG A 195 2.21 9.95 4.44
CA ARG A 195 0.82 9.53 4.61
C ARG A 195 0.63 8.03 4.33
N GLN A 196 1.24 7.49 3.28
CA GLN A 196 1.14 6.05 2.98
C GLN A 196 1.87 5.17 4.01
N ASN A 197 2.97 5.65 4.59
CA ASN A 197 3.66 4.90 5.66
C ASN A 197 2.89 4.97 6.97
N ALA A 198 2.19 6.07 7.24
CA ALA A 198 1.24 6.14 8.34
C ALA A 198 0.06 5.18 8.14
N ALA A 199 -0.47 5.08 6.91
CA ALA A 199 -1.50 4.10 6.57
C ALA A 199 -1.01 2.68 6.86
N GLN A 200 0.22 2.33 6.43
CA GLN A 200 0.81 1.03 6.71
C GLN A 200 0.96 0.74 8.21
N MET A 201 1.46 1.69 8.99
CA MET A 201 1.61 1.50 10.45
C MET A 201 0.25 1.34 11.14
N ALA A 202 -0.74 2.13 10.76
CA ALA A 202 -2.08 2.06 11.31
C ALA A 202 -2.80 0.76 10.89
N PHE A 203 -2.60 0.31 9.65
CA PHE A 203 -3.08 -0.96 9.13
C PHE A 203 -2.49 -2.14 9.91
N GLN A 204 -1.16 -2.18 10.10
CA GLN A 204 -0.51 -3.21 10.92
C GLN A 204 -1.01 -3.21 12.36
N THR A 205 -1.37 -2.03 12.89
CA THR A 205 -1.95 -1.91 14.23
C THR A 205 -3.32 -2.57 14.33
N LEU A 206 -4.12 -2.63 13.23
CA LEU A 206 -5.42 -3.30 13.24
C LEU A 206 -5.30 -4.77 13.66
N THR A 207 -4.26 -5.46 13.20
CA THR A 207 -4.02 -6.88 13.50
C THR A 207 -3.07 -7.11 14.66
N ALA A 208 -2.62 -6.05 15.34
CA ALA A 208 -1.71 -6.17 16.47
C ALA A 208 -2.48 -6.51 17.77
N ASP A 209 -1.85 -7.31 18.62
CA ASP A 209 -2.42 -7.73 19.90
C ASP A 209 -2.53 -6.54 20.86
N MET A 210 -3.69 -6.42 21.49
CA MET A 210 -3.89 -5.46 22.58
C MET A 210 -3.22 -5.93 23.86
N VAL A 211 -2.72 -5.00 24.65
CA VAL A 211 -2.07 -5.29 25.95
C VAL A 211 -2.78 -4.63 27.12
N LYS A 212 -2.58 -5.20 28.31
CA LYS A 212 -3.06 -4.67 29.59
C LYS A 212 -2.00 -4.82 30.68
N TYR A 213 -2.23 -4.12 31.77
CA TYR A 213 -1.43 -4.24 33.00
C TYR A 213 -2.38 -4.55 34.15
N ASP A 214 -2.08 -5.58 34.94
CA ASP A 214 -2.81 -5.88 36.16
C ASP A 214 -2.64 -4.78 37.23
N ASN A 215 -1.45 -4.18 37.26
CA ASN A 215 -1.17 -3.02 38.08
C ASN A 215 -0.26 -2.05 37.33
N LYS A 216 -0.71 -0.80 37.15
CA LYS A 216 0.11 0.27 36.53
C LYS A 216 1.12 0.91 37.49
N GLY A 217 1.09 0.53 38.77
CA GLY A 217 2.02 1.05 39.77
C GLY A 217 1.79 2.54 40.09
N THR A 218 2.81 3.16 40.69
CA THR A 218 2.82 4.61 40.99
C THR A 218 3.92 5.28 40.20
N VAL A 219 3.56 6.34 39.48
CA VAL A 219 4.51 7.15 38.69
C VAL A 219 5.15 8.22 39.58
N ILE A 220 6.47 8.26 39.61
CA ILE A 220 7.28 9.30 40.23
C ILE A 220 8.00 10.07 39.12
N THR A 221 7.62 11.32 38.89
CA THR A 221 8.25 12.19 37.89
C THR A 221 9.39 12.98 38.54
N ASN A 222 10.57 12.86 37.95
CA ASN A 222 11.77 13.58 38.35
C ASN A 222 11.74 15.01 37.80
N ALA A 223 12.59 15.88 38.37
CA ALA A 223 12.67 17.28 37.98
C ALA A 223 13.17 17.50 36.53
N ASP A 224 13.78 16.50 35.92
CA ASP A 224 14.21 16.49 34.51
C ASP A 224 13.12 15.98 33.54
N GLY A 225 11.92 15.67 34.05
CA GLY A 225 10.79 15.17 33.26
C GLY A 225 10.81 13.67 33.02
N SER A 226 11.85 12.94 33.45
CA SER A 226 11.86 11.48 33.43
C SER A 226 10.92 10.91 34.50
N SER A 227 10.34 9.73 34.25
CA SER A 227 9.44 9.07 35.21
C SER A 227 9.97 7.71 35.62
N ILE A 228 9.87 7.40 36.91
CA ILE A 228 10.13 6.08 37.49
C ILE A 228 8.79 5.51 37.95
N VAL A 229 8.41 4.35 37.43
CA VAL A 229 7.21 3.64 37.89
C VAL A 229 7.62 2.55 38.87
N ILE A 230 6.94 2.50 40.02
CA ILE A 230 7.19 1.49 41.06
C ILE A 230 5.94 0.65 41.28
N GLY A 231 6.14 -0.67 41.37
CA GLY A 231 5.08 -1.63 41.68
C GLY A 231 4.15 -1.94 40.50
N ASN A 232 4.55 -1.60 39.27
CA ASN A 232 3.85 -2.01 38.07
C ASN A 232 4.10 -3.49 37.73
N THR A 233 3.21 -4.07 36.94
CA THR A 233 3.43 -5.34 36.25
C THR A 233 3.98 -5.10 34.84
N PRO A 234 4.52 -6.12 34.17
CA PRO A 234 4.73 -6.09 32.72
C PRO A 234 3.41 -5.94 31.96
N ALA A 235 3.50 -5.52 30.70
CA ALA A 235 2.40 -5.61 29.75
C ALA A 235 2.11 -7.09 29.45
N GLU A 236 0.85 -7.46 29.42
CA GLU A 236 0.40 -8.80 29.01
C GLU A 236 -0.67 -8.67 27.94
N SER A 237 -0.63 -9.53 26.92
CA SER A 237 -1.65 -9.59 25.87
C SER A 237 -3.03 -9.83 26.50
N VAL A 238 -4.03 -9.09 26.03
CA VAL A 238 -5.42 -9.23 26.48
C VAL A 238 -5.94 -10.57 25.97
N PRO A 239 -6.35 -11.52 26.84
CA PRO A 239 -6.90 -12.80 26.38
C PRO A 239 -8.14 -12.60 25.51
N TYR A 240 -8.25 -13.40 24.46
CA TYR A 240 -9.44 -13.44 23.61
C TYR A 240 -10.67 -13.78 24.46
N ASN A 241 -11.79 -13.13 24.15
CA ASN A 241 -13.09 -13.48 24.72
C ASN A 241 -14.08 -13.76 23.58
N ASP A 242 -14.89 -14.80 23.73
CA ASP A 242 -15.84 -15.29 22.72
C ASP A 242 -16.97 -14.27 22.37
N ALA A 243 -17.01 -13.13 23.06
CA ALA A 243 -17.95 -12.05 22.78
C ALA A 243 -17.40 -11.01 21.78
N SER A 244 -16.08 -10.97 21.54
CA SER A 244 -15.48 -10.30 20.38
C SER A 244 -15.43 -11.28 19.22
N LYS A 245 -16.07 -10.98 18.10
CA LYS A 245 -15.99 -11.83 16.89
C LYS A 245 -14.53 -11.87 16.41
N ASN A 246 -14.06 -13.03 15.93
CA ASN A 246 -12.77 -13.13 15.26
C ASN A 246 -12.74 -12.24 14.01
N TYR A 247 -11.65 -11.52 13.82
CA TYR A 247 -11.37 -10.78 12.58
C TYR A 247 -11.00 -11.71 11.41
N SER A 248 -10.41 -12.88 11.70
CA SER A 248 -10.06 -13.94 10.74
C SER A 248 -11.02 -15.14 10.84
N ASP A 249 -11.45 -15.66 9.70
CA ASP A 249 -12.31 -16.86 9.62
C ASP A 249 -11.48 -18.17 9.56
N ASP A 250 -10.16 -18.08 9.76
CA ASP A 250 -9.21 -19.19 9.65
C ASP A 250 -9.23 -20.13 10.87
N GLY A 251 -9.91 -19.76 11.96
CA GLY A 251 -9.95 -20.56 13.19
C GLY A 251 -8.61 -20.61 13.93
N GLU A 252 -7.59 -19.90 13.44
CA GLU A 252 -6.26 -19.74 14.01
C GLU A 252 -6.22 -18.53 14.96
N GLY A 253 -7.36 -18.20 15.58
CA GLY A 253 -7.47 -17.12 16.55
C GLY A 253 -6.37 -17.27 17.58
N LEU A 254 -5.33 -16.44 17.42
CA LEU A 254 -4.30 -16.23 18.43
C LEU A 254 -5.11 -15.94 19.70
N GLY A 255 -4.87 -16.65 20.79
CA GLY A 255 -5.74 -16.59 21.98
C GLY A 255 -5.80 -15.22 22.69
N TYR A 256 -5.52 -14.13 21.99
CA TYR A 256 -5.44 -12.75 22.42
C TYR A 256 -6.29 -11.85 21.52
N GLN A 257 -6.85 -10.80 22.11
CA GLN A 257 -7.67 -9.81 21.41
C GLN A 257 -6.80 -8.87 20.57
N GLN A 258 -7.10 -8.75 19.29
CA GLN A 258 -6.47 -7.77 18.39
C GLN A 258 -7.21 -6.43 18.39
N PHE A 259 -6.53 -5.37 17.92
CA PHE A 259 -7.12 -4.02 17.89
C PHE A 259 -8.43 -3.95 17.08
N CYS A 260 -8.46 -4.53 15.88
CA CYS A 260 -9.63 -4.51 15.02
C CYS A 260 -10.81 -5.27 15.61
N GLU A 261 -10.61 -6.36 16.35
CA GLU A 261 -11.68 -7.11 17.00
C GLU A 261 -12.43 -6.27 18.04
N LYS A 262 -11.74 -5.30 18.64
CA LYS A 262 -12.34 -4.39 19.63
C LYS A 262 -13.02 -3.18 18.99
N TYR A 263 -12.37 -2.54 18.01
CA TYR A 263 -12.80 -1.24 17.49
C TYR A 263 -13.49 -1.32 16.11
N PHE A 264 -13.26 -2.40 15.36
CA PHE A 264 -13.72 -2.63 13.99
C PHE A 264 -14.23 -4.07 13.82
N ALA A 265 -15.17 -4.51 14.65
CA ALA A 265 -15.69 -5.89 14.66
C ALA A 265 -16.42 -6.32 13.35
N ASP A 266 -16.62 -5.38 12.43
CA ASP A 266 -17.21 -5.56 11.10
C ASP A 266 -16.13 -5.69 9.99
N LEU A 267 -14.84 -5.54 10.32
CA LEU A 267 -13.73 -5.82 9.41
C LEU A 267 -13.42 -7.32 9.43
N LYS A 268 -13.30 -7.93 8.25
CA LYS A 268 -13.03 -9.37 8.11
C LYS A 268 -11.92 -9.61 7.11
N LYS A 269 -11.00 -10.50 7.50
CA LYS A 269 -10.02 -11.11 6.62
C LYS A 269 -10.50 -12.51 6.27
N VAL A 270 -10.73 -12.74 4.98
CA VAL A 270 -11.16 -14.05 4.46
C VAL A 270 -10.01 -14.65 3.67
N THR A 271 -9.66 -15.89 4.01
CA THR A 271 -8.65 -16.70 3.34
C THR A 271 -9.32 -17.94 2.72
N GLY A 272 -8.72 -18.50 1.68
CA GLY A 272 -9.19 -19.77 1.12
C GLY A 272 -8.92 -19.91 -0.37
N ALA A 273 -9.21 -21.10 -0.90
CA ALA A 273 -8.92 -21.45 -2.30
C ALA A 273 -9.70 -20.60 -3.34
N SER A 274 -10.75 -19.88 -2.94
CA SER A 274 -11.47 -18.92 -3.79
C SER A 274 -10.88 -17.52 -3.75
N GLU A 275 -10.07 -17.20 -2.75
CA GLU A 275 -9.48 -15.87 -2.55
C GLU A 275 -8.17 -15.79 -3.31
N THR A 276 -8.28 -15.79 -4.64
CA THR A 276 -7.14 -15.63 -5.53
C THR A 276 -7.22 -14.30 -6.27
N ASP A 277 -6.07 -13.76 -6.64
CA ASP A 277 -6.04 -12.60 -7.53
C ASP A 277 -6.37 -12.98 -9.00
N ALA A 278 -6.28 -12.01 -9.91
CA ALA A 278 -6.54 -12.22 -11.34
C ALA A 278 -5.60 -13.29 -11.97
N PHE A 279 -4.39 -13.46 -11.43
CA PHE A 279 -3.44 -14.50 -11.85
C PHE A 279 -3.72 -15.87 -11.20
N GLY A 280 -4.72 -15.96 -10.33
CA GLY A 280 -5.01 -17.19 -9.59
C GLY A 280 -3.99 -17.47 -8.48
N ARG A 281 -3.14 -16.50 -8.12
CA ARG A 281 -2.21 -16.61 -6.99
C ARG A 281 -3.03 -16.73 -5.70
N PRO A 282 -2.62 -17.60 -4.77
CA PRO A 282 -3.26 -17.67 -3.46
C PRO A 282 -3.15 -16.32 -2.76
N GLY A 283 -4.13 -16.03 -1.93
CA GLY A 283 -4.18 -14.77 -1.22
C GLY A 283 -5.38 -14.71 -0.29
N TYR A 284 -5.82 -13.49 -0.04
CA TYR A 284 -6.90 -13.22 0.88
C TYR A 284 -7.63 -11.95 0.48
N SER A 285 -8.85 -11.81 0.97
CA SER A 285 -9.67 -10.63 0.73
C SER A 285 -10.06 -9.97 2.03
N TRP A 286 -10.10 -8.64 1.99
CA TRP A 286 -10.68 -7.84 3.06
C TRP A 286 -12.13 -7.50 2.72
N TYR A 287 -12.99 -7.61 3.73
CA TYR A 287 -14.39 -7.24 3.66
C TYR A 287 -14.72 -6.31 4.83
N TYR A 288 -15.58 -5.32 4.60
CA TYR A 288 -16.05 -4.42 5.63
C TYR A 288 -17.58 -4.34 5.64
N GLY A 289 -18.19 -4.68 6.78
CA GLY A 289 -19.63 -4.64 7.00
C GLY A 289 -20.14 -5.62 8.08
N LYS A 290 -21.46 -5.67 8.25
CA LYS A 290 -22.11 -6.44 9.34
C LYS A 290 -22.14 -7.96 9.13
N ASN A 291 -22.12 -8.48 7.89
CA ASN A 291 -22.17 -9.91 7.56
C ASN A 291 -21.63 -10.21 6.14
N GLN A 292 -20.94 -11.35 5.91
CA GLN A 292 -20.25 -11.63 4.64
C GLN A 292 -21.12 -11.53 3.36
N ASN A 293 -22.45 -11.61 3.45
CA ASN A 293 -23.37 -11.49 2.32
C ASN A 293 -23.87 -10.05 2.06
N ASP A 294 -23.57 -9.12 2.96
CA ASP A 294 -23.92 -7.69 2.97
C ASP A 294 -22.66 -6.81 3.18
N ASP A 295 -21.47 -7.44 3.17
CA ASP A 295 -20.19 -6.77 3.36
C ASP A 295 -19.65 -6.32 2.01
N THR A 296 -19.11 -5.11 1.99
CA THR A 296 -18.44 -4.60 0.80
C THR A 296 -17.04 -5.20 0.74
N LYS A 297 -16.70 -5.84 -0.38
CA LYS A 297 -15.34 -6.32 -0.64
C LYS A 297 -14.43 -5.10 -0.79
N VAL A 298 -13.42 -5.00 0.08
CA VAL A 298 -12.43 -3.92 0.05
C VAL A 298 -11.42 -4.18 -1.05
N GLY A 299 -10.88 -5.41 -1.12
CA GLY A 299 -9.91 -5.80 -2.13
C GLY A 299 -9.44 -7.24 -1.92
N THR A 300 -8.75 -7.78 -2.93
CA THR A 300 -8.04 -9.06 -2.86
C THR A 300 -6.56 -8.81 -3.01
N TYR A 301 -5.77 -9.45 -2.16
CA TYR A 301 -4.33 -9.28 -2.08
C TYR A 301 -3.70 -10.65 -2.15
N SER A 302 -2.78 -10.82 -3.10
CA SER A 302 -2.07 -12.07 -3.33
C SER A 302 -0.90 -12.22 -2.36
N ASP A 303 -0.63 -13.45 -1.96
CA ASP A 303 0.60 -13.79 -1.29
C ASP A 303 1.80 -13.59 -2.23
N GLU A 304 2.97 -13.28 -1.67
CA GLU A 304 4.22 -13.31 -2.42
C GLU A 304 4.62 -14.76 -2.70
N ALA A 305 5.07 -15.05 -3.91
CA ALA A 305 5.61 -16.37 -4.24
C ALA A 305 6.90 -16.63 -3.45
N ASP A 306 7.04 -17.82 -2.88
CA ASP A 306 8.29 -18.23 -2.21
C ASP A 306 9.47 -18.28 -3.18
N TYR A 307 9.19 -18.66 -4.44
CA TYR A 307 10.17 -18.69 -5.51
C TYR A 307 9.57 -18.27 -6.84
N THR A 308 10.27 -17.42 -7.57
CA THR A 308 9.93 -17.03 -8.94
C THR A 308 11.05 -17.43 -9.90
N VAL A 309 10.69 -18.03 -11.03
CA VAL A 309 11.61 -18.48 -12.07
C VAL A 309 11.15 -17.99 -13.43
N VAL A 310 12.05 -17.35 -14.18
CA VAL A 310 11.84 -17.08 -15.61
C VAL A 310 12.42 -18.25 -16.41
N VAL A 311 11.57 -18.88 -17.22
CA VAL A 311 11.95 -20.04 -18.03
C VAL A 311 12.99 -19.64 -19.06
N SER A 312 14.19 -20.20 -18.95
CA SER A 312 15.32 -19.91 -19.84
C SER A 312 15.70 -21.08 -20.75
N LYS A 313 14.97 -22.19 -20.67
CA LYS A 313 15.19 -23.40 -21.47
C LYS A 313 13.86 -23.95 -21.95
N ALA A 314 13.74 -24.09 -23.27
CA ALA A 314 12.59 -24.71 -23.90
C ALA A 314 12.44 -26.18 -23.50
N SER A 315 11.23 -26.72 -23.66
CA SER A 315 10.94 -28.15 -23.44
C SER A 315 11.21 -28.63 -22.02
N LYS A 316 11.14 -27.72 -21.04
CA LYS A 316 11.21 -28.03 -19.61
C LYS A 316 9.86 -27.83 -18.96
N ASP A 317 9.54 -28.69 -18.01
CA ASP A 317 8.30 -28.66 -17.27
C ASP A 317 8.45 -27.95 -15.93
N VAL A 318 7.33 -27.79 -15.25
CA VAL A 318 7.26 -27.17 -13.91
C VAL A 318 8.14 -27.93 -12.90
N ALA A 319 8.22 -29.26 -13.00
CA ALA A 319 9.03 -30.08 -12.10
C ALA A 319 10.53 -29.77 -12.21
N TYR A 320 11.04 -29.62 -13.43
CA TYR A 320 12.43 -29.21 -13.66
C TYR A 320 12.72 -27.85 -13.01
N TRP A 321 11.82 -26.88 -13.17
CA TRP A 321 12.04 -25.53 -12.65
C TRP A 321 11.89 -25.43 -11.13
N ALA A 322 11.06 -26.27 -10.50
CA ALA A 322 11.04 -26.39 -9.04
C ALA A 322 12.41 -26.85 -8.49
N GLU A 323 13.04 -27.84 -9.14
CA GLU A 323 14.40 -28.27 -8.77
C GLU A 323 15.43 -27.16 -8.95
N GLN A 324 15.28 -26.34 -10.00
CA GLN A 324 16.18 -25.19 -10.22
C GLN A 324 15.96 -24.07 -9.20
N ALA A 325 14.71 -23.76 -8.84
CA ALA A 325 14.33 -22.74 -7.86
C ALA A 325 14.92 -23.09 -6.49
N ASN A 326 14.75 -24.33 -6.05
CA ASN A 326 15.34 -24.83 -4.84
C ASN A 326 15.44 -26.36 -4.94
N LYS A 327 16.68 -26.87 -4.94
CA LYS A 327 17.08 -28.28 -5.20
C LYS A 327 16.48 -29.35 -4.28
N LYS A 328 15.41 -29.02 -3.53
CA LYS A 328 14.66 -29.83 -2.57
C LYS A 328 13.15 -29.56 -2.56
N LEU A 329 12.61 -28.76 -3.49
CA LEU A 329 11.15 -28.63 -3.59
C LEU A 329 10.55 -29.94 -4.08
N GLU A 330 9.56 -30.43 -3.35
CA GLU A 330 8.90 -31.70 -3.63
C GLU A 330 7.43 -31.47 -3.94
N PHE A 331 6.95 -32.18 -4.96
CA PHE A 331 5.56 -32.16 -5.36
C PHE A 331 4.81 -33.28 -4.64
N VAL A 332 3.92 -32.94 -3.71
CA VAL A 332 3.01 -33.91 -3.11
C VAL A 332 2.10 -34.51 -4.21
N THR A 333 1.96 -35.84 -4.19
CA THR A 333 1.13 -36.54 -5.17
C THR A 333 -0.35 -36.21 -4.93
N GLY A 334 -1.01 -35.70 -5.96
CA GLY A 334 -2.46 -35.47 -5.94
C GLY A 334 -2.96 -34.27 -5.13
N GLN A 335 -2.08 -33.38 -4.65
CA GLN A 335 -2.48 -32.23 -3.82
C GLN A 335 -2.17 -30.85 -4.41
N ASN A 336 -1.48 -30.75 -5.55
CA ASN A 336 -0.92 -29.47 -5.97
C ASN A 336 -1.66 -28.97 -7.20
N ALA A 337 -2.23 -27.77 -7.09
CA ALA A 337 -2.85 -27.08 -8.20
C ALA A 337 -1.78 -26.37 -9.04
N THR A 338 -1.89 -26.47 -10.37
CA THR A 338 -1.08 -25.64 -11.29
C THR A 338 -2.05 -24.81 -12.09
N THR A 339 -1.93 -23.50 -11.98
CA THR A 339 -2.75 -22.54 -12.73
C THR A 339 -1.89 -21.92 -13.82
N PHE A 340 -2.39 -21.94 -15.04
CA PHE A 340 -1.78 -21.25 -16.18
C PHE A 340 -2.60 -20.00 -16.50
N LYS A 341 -1.93 -18.87 -16.73
CA LYS A 341 -2.53 -17.58 -17.08
C LYS A 341 -1.85 -16.98 -18.30
N GLY A 342 -2.66 -16.39 -19.18
CA GLY A 342 -2.23 -15.74 -20.42
C GLY A 342 -2.51 -16.54 -21.69
N ASN A 343 -2.96 -15.82 -22.72
CA ASN A 343 -2.89 -16.10 -24.16
C ASN A 343 -3.20 -17.55 -24.58
N GLY A 344 -4.40 -18.02 -24.19
CA GLY A 344 -4.97 -19.27 -24.69
C GLY A 344 -4.28 -20.55 -24.19
N MET A 345 -3.54 -20.48 -23.08
CA MET A 345 -2.98 -21.69 -22.45
C MET A 345 -4.10 -22.58 -21.91
N ALA A 346 -4.41 -23.66 -22.64
CA ALA A 346 -5.24 -24.74 -22.10
C ALA A 346 -4.45 -25.45 -20.99
N ASP A 347 -5.02 -25.58 -19.79
CA ASP A 347 -4.48 -26.43 -18.72
C ASP A 347 -4.29 -27.85 -19.28
N PRO A 348 -3.05 -28.33 -19.48
CA PRO A 348 -2.84 -29.67 -20.00
C PRO A 348 -3.13 -30.76 -18.96
N ALA A 349 -3.72 -30.39 -17.82
CA ALA A 349 -3.86 -31.17 -16.61
C ALA A 349 -2.48 -31.53 -16.03
N GLY A 350 -1.94 -30.63 -15.21
CA GLY A 350 -0.88 -30.94 -14.25
C GLY A 350 0.56 -30.60 -14.65
N LYS A 351 1.50 -31.12 -13.85
CA LYS A 351 2.90 -30.65 -13.71
C LYS A 351 3.82 -30.90 -14.93
N THR A 352 3.30 -31.53 -15.99
CA THR A 352 4.06 -31.93 -17.19
C THR A 352 3.91 -30.96 -18.37
N ALA A 353 3.23 -29.84 -18.15
CA ALA A 353 3.12 -28.78 -19.15
C ALA A 353 4.53 -28.32 -19.57
N ILE A 354 4.80 -28.38 -20.87
CA ILE A 354 6.04 -27.83 -21.42
C ILE A 354 5.92 -26.31 -21.39
N LEU A 355 6.87 -25.68 -20.71
CA LEU A 355 6.95 -24.23 -20.61
C LEU A 355 7.74 -23.64 -21.77
N ASN A 356 7.38 -22.41 -22.15
CA ASN A 356 8.05 -21.62 -23.17
C ASN A 356 9.12 -20.74 -22.53
N VAL A 357 10.17 -20.45 -23.29
CA VAL A 357 11.18 -19.47 -22.86
C VAL A 357 10.52 -18.11 -22.71
N GLY A 358 10.67 -17.51 -21.52
CA GLY A 358 10.01 -16.25 -21.14
C GLY A 358 8.84 -16.43 -20.18
N ASP A 359 8.28 -17.64 -20.03
CA ASP A 359 7.23 -17.89 -19.03
C ASP A 359 7.76 -17.59 -17.62
N VAL A 360 6.94 -16.94 -16.80
CA VAL A 360 7.21 -16.67 -15.39
C VAL A 360 6.50 -17.73 -14.57
N VAL A 361 7.25 -18.45 -13.74
CA VAL A 361 6.74 -19.52 -12.87
C VAL A 361 6.91 -19.10 -11.43
N GLU A 362 5.81 -19.08 -10.70
CA GLU A 362 5.72 -18.74 -9.28
C GLU A 362 5.36 -19.99 -8.49
N PHE A 363 6.13 -20.29 -7.44
CA PHE A 363 5.93 -21.43 -6.56
C PHE A 363 5.51 -20.96 -5.17
N PHE A 364 4.42 -21.51 -4.67
CA PHE A 364 3.91 -21.32 -3.31
C PHE A 364 4.09 -22.64 -2.54
N VAL A 365 4.76 -22.57 -1.39
CA VAL A 365 5.38 -23.73 -0.73
C VAL A 365 5.07 -23.75 0.76
N ASP A 366 4.56 -24.88 1.27
CA ASP A 366 4.54 -25.18 2.70
C ASP A 366 5.72 -26.10 3.06
N GLY A 367 6.67 -25.55 3.80
CA GLY A 367 7.93 -26.22 4.14
C GLY A 367 8.79 -26.51 2.91
N ASN A 368 8.75 -27.75 2.40
CA ASN A 368 9.40 -28.14 1.14
C ASN A 368 8.39 -28.58 0.07
N ASN A 369 7.10 -28.58 0.40
CA ASN A 369 6.05 -29.08 -0.46
C ASN A 369 5.49 -27.94 -1.29
N VAL A 370 5.54 -28.08 -2.61
CA VAL A 370 4.87 -27.13 -3.50
C VAL A 370 3.36 -27.30 -3.37
N GLU A 371 2.64 -26.31 -2.86
CA GLU A 371 1.18 -26.36 -2.75
C GLU A 371 0.51 -25.88 -4.04
N GLN A 372 1.01 -24.77 -4.58
CA GLN A 372 0.48 -24.17 -5.79
C GLN A 372 1.61 -23.69 -6.71
N VAL A 373 1.36 -23.77 -8.02
CA VAL A 373 2.22 -23.19 -9.04
C VAL A 373 1.40 -22.31 -9.94
N ILE A 374 1.86 -21.09 -10.16
CA ILE A 374 1.27 -20.15 -11.12
C ILE A 374 2.26 -19.97 -12.27
N VAL A 375 1.77 -20.08 -13.50
CA VAL A 375 2.56 -19.86 -14.71
C VAL A 375 1.93 -18.74 -15.51
N ASN A 376 2.65 -17.65 -15.66
CA ASN A 376 2.23 -16.47 -16.40
C ASN A 376 3.00 -16.40 -17.72
N ARG A 377 2.27 -16.28 -18.83
CA ARG A 377 2.86 -16.04 -20.15
C ARG A 377 2.53 -14.65 -20.62
N TYR A 378 3.57 -13.85 -20.83
CA TYR A 378 3.48 -12.54 -21.45
C TYR A 378 3.65 -12.65 -22.97
N THR A 379 2.83 -11.92 -23.70
CA THR A 379 3.01 -11.66 -25.13
C THR A 379 3.34 -10.20 -25.33
N ALA A 380 4.26 -9.92 -26.25
CA ALA A 380 4.52 -8.55 -26.64
C ALA A 380 3.45 -8.12 -27.65
N ASP A 381 2.95 -6.90 -27.51
CA ASP A 381 2.06 -6.24 -28.44
C ASP A 381 2.47 -4.77 -28.60
N VAL A 382 1.95 -4.09 -29.62
CA VAL A 382 2.25 -2.67 -29.89
C VAL A 382 0.98 -1.87 -29.73
N ILE A 383 1.06 -0.73 -29.03
CA ILE A 383 -0.03 0.24 -28.99
C ILE A 383 -0.08 0.97 -30.32
N THR A 384 -1.18 0.83 -31.04
CA THR A 384 -1.43 1.48 -32.34
C THR A 384 -2.23 2.77 -32.21
N GLU A 385 -3.00 2.94 -31.13
CA GLU A 385 -3.79 4.16 -30.88
C GLU A 385 -4.03 4.38 -29.38
N VAL A 386 -4.04 5.65 -28.97
CA VAL A 386 -4.48 6.08 -27.63
C VAL A 386 -5.50 7.20 -27.79
N ASP A 387 -6.77 6.90 -27.53
CA ASP A 387 -7.88 7.85 -27.62
C ASP A 387 -8.29 8.34 -26.23
N THR A 388 -8.00 9.61 -25.93
CA THR A 388 -8.39 10.27 -24.68
C THR A 388 -9.72 11.01 -24.78
N ASP A 389 -10.39 11.00 -25.94
CA ASP A 389 -11.72 11.61 -26.12
C ASP A 389 -12.83 10.68 -25.60
N VAL A 390 -12.88 10.56 -24.28
CA VAL A 390 -13.83 9.68 -23.59
C VAL A 390 -15.19 10.37 -23.45
N LYS A 391 -16.28 9.62 -23.65
CA LYS A 391 -17.64 10.13 -23.46
C LYS A 391 -17.91 10.38 -21.97
N ASP A 392 -18.69 11.41 -21.66
CA ASP A 392 -19.04 11.78 -20.28
C ASP A 392 -19.52 10.59 -19.42
N ALA A 393 -20.32 9.67 -19.99
CA ALA A 393 -20.82 8.50 -19.27
C ALA A 393 -19.71 7.52 -18.86
N ASP A 394 -18.72 7.31 -19.72
CA ASP A 394 -17.60 6.40 -19.44
C ASP A 394 -16.58 7.09 -18.50
N ALA A 395 -16.44 8.42 -18.61
CA ALA A 395 -15.61 9.21 -17.70
C ALA A 395 -16.15 9.25 -16.26
N GLU A 396 -17.48 9.18 -16.08
CA GLU A 396 -18.10 9.00 -14.75
C GLU A 396 -17.70 7.67 -14.09
N ASP A 397 -17.36 6.65 -14.89
CA ASP A 397 -16.89 5.34 -14.44
C ASP A 397 -15.35 5.25 -14.33
N GLY A 398 -14.64 6.38 -14.44
CA GLY A 398 -13.19 6.45 -14.30
C GLY A 398 -12.39 6.13 -15.57
N VAL A 399 -13.06 5.99 -16.71
CA VAL A 399 -12.39 5.82 -18.01
C VAL A 399 -11.76 7.14 -18.42
N THR A 400 -10.46 7.11 -18.73
CA THR A 400 -9.66 8.26 -19.14
C THR A 400 -9.04 8.10 -20.54
N ALA A 401 -8.95 6.86 -21.03
CA ALA A 401 -8.48 6.58 -22.38
C ALA A 401 -8.96 5.20 -22.87
N TYR A 402 -9.04 5.06 -24.20
CA TYR A 402 -9.08 3.78 -24.90
C TYR A 402 -7.71 3.53 -25.57
N ILE A 403 -7.18 2.32 -25.37
CA ILE A 403 -5.88 1.90 -25.86
C ILE A 403 -6.12 0.77 -26.85
N THR A 404 -5.70 0.97 -28.10
CA THR A 404 -5.78 -0.05 -29.14
C THR A 404 -4.41 -0.69 -29.30
N PHE A 405 -4.37 -2.00 -29.09
CA PHE A 405 -3.22 -2.84 -29.39
C PHE A 405 -3.38 -3.45 -30.79
N ASP A 406 -2.25 -3.72 -31.45
CA ASP A 406 -2.23 -4.30 -32.79
C ASP A 406 -2.92 -5.67 -32.83
N ASN A 407 -2.69 -6.51 -31.81
CA ASN A 407 -3.22 -7.88 -31.78
C ASN A 407 -4.35 -8.09 -30.76
N ALA A 408 -4.21 -7.57 -29.53
CA ALA A 408 -5.17 -7.81 -28.45
C ALA A 408 -6.50 -7.06 -28.65
N GLY A 409 -6.53 -6.02 -29.50
CA GLY A 409 -7.72 -5.20 -29.73
C GLY A 409 -7.75 -3.95 -28.85
N THR A 410 -8.95 -3.42 -28.57
CA THR A 410 -9.11 -2.14 -27.86
C THR A 410 -9.68 -2.35 -26.46
N PHE A 411 -9.01 -1.75 -25.48
CA PHE A 411 -9.40 -1.80 -24.07
C PHE A 411 -9.49 -0.37 -23.52
N ASN A 412 -10.36 -0.13 -22.55
CA ASN A 412 -10.29 1.11 -21.78
C ASN A 412 -9.17 0.99 -20.72
N ASN A 413 -8.70 2.11 -20.18
CA ASN A 413 -7.64 2.12 -19.17
C ASN A 413 -8.00 1.35 -17.88
N THR A 414 -9.29 1.19 -17.55
CA THR A 414 -9.72 0.49 -16.34
C THR A 414 -9.64 -1.04 -16.48
N ASP A 415 -9.65 -1.56 -17.70
CA ASP A 415 -9.53 -2.98 -18.03
C ASP A 415 -8.06 -3.42 -18.27
N ILE A 416 -7.10 -2.51 -18.07
CA ILE A 416 -5.67 -2.75 -18.27
C ILE A 416 -4.93 -2.63 -16.93
N ALA A 417 -4.68 -3.77 -16.30
CA ALA A 417 -3.87 -3.82 -15.09
C ALA A 417 -2.41 -3.44 -15.39
N GLY A 418 -1.94 -2.34 -14.80
CA GLY A 418 -0.61 -1.77 -15.07
C GLY A 418 -0.62 -0.59 -16.05
N TYR A 419 -1.80 -0.09 -16.43
CA TYR A 419 -1.93 1.13 -17.24
C TYR A 419 -1.21 2.32 -16.58
N ASN A 420 -0.50 3.07 -17.42
CA ASN A 420 0.15 4.31 -17.04
C ASN A 420 0.07 5.29 -18.21
N ALA A 421 -0.70 6.36 -18.04
CA ALA A 421 -0.93 7.36 -19.08
C ALA A 421 0.37 8.01 -19.62
N ASP A 422 1.44 8.05 -18.82
CA ASP A 422 2.73 8.64 -19.23
C ASP A 422 3.54 7.72 -20.15
N THR A 423 3.31 6.40 -20.10
CA THR A 423 4.11 5.42 -20.84
C THR A 423 3.31 4.65 -21.88
N TYR A 424 1.98 4.59 -21.76
CA TYR A 424 1.09 3.94 -22.71
C TYR A 424 0.77 4.94 -23.83
N VAL A 425 1.70 5.06 -24.77
CA VAL A 425 1.63 5.94 -25.93
C VAL A 425 1.66 5.14 -27.23
N GLU A 426 1.24 5.75 -28.34
CA GLU A 426 1.38 5.18 -29.69
C GLU A 426 2.83 4.70 -29.94
N ASP A 427 2.98 3.57 -30.62
CA ASP A 427 4.23 2.84 -30.89
C ASP A 427 4.92 2.21 -29.67
N ALA A 428 4.37 2.32 -28.46
CA ALA A 428 4.93 1.64 -27.30
C ALA A 428 4.77 0.12 -27.42
N VAL A 429 5.88 -0.61 -27.22
CA VAL A 429 5.86 -2.07 -27.09
C VAL A 429 5.51 -2.43 -25.65
N VAL A 430 4.47 -3.24 -25.47
CA VAL A 430 3.95 -3.62 -24.15
C VAL A 430 3.92 -5.13 -24.04
N ALA A 431 4.44 -5.67 -22.94
CA ALA A 431 4.24 -7.06 -22.57
C ALA A 431 2.91 -7.19 -21.82
N ILE A 432 1.97 -7.97 -22.33
CA ILE A 432 0.61 -8.14 -21.78
C ILE A 432 0.31 -9.60 -21.41
N VAL A 433 -0.63 -9.77 -20.47
CA VAL A 433 -1.28 -11.05 -20.14
C VAL A 433 -2.78 -10.84 -20.18
N GLU A 434 -3.45 -11.56 -21.06
CA GLU A 434 -4.90 -11.50 -21.23
C GLU A 434 -5.60 -12.64 -20.48
N ASP A 435 -6.75 -12.36 -19.87
CA ASP A 435 -7.68 -13.36 -19.33
C ASP A 435 -9.13 -12.98 -19.69
N GLY A 436 -9.69 -13.65 -20.70
CA GLY A 436 -10.99 -13.29 -21.24
C GLY A 436 -10.94 -11.95 -21.98
N ASP A 437 -11.75 -11.00 -21.53
CA ASP A 437 -11.88 -9.66 -22.12
C ASP A 437 -11.09 -8.58 -21.32
N GLU A 438 -10.16 -9.00 -20.45
CA GLU A 438 -9.34 -8.10 -19.60
C GLU A 438 -7.84 -8.35 -19.80
N ILE A 439 -7.03 -7.28 -19.69
CA ILE A 439 -5.58 -7.38 -19.57
C ILE A 439 -5.22 -7.40 -18.08
N ILE A 440 -4.93 -8.59 -17.55
CA ILE A 440 -4.68 -8.83 -16.12
C ILE A 440 -3.24 -8.48 -15.69
N GLY A 441 -2.34 -8.20 -16.63
CA GLY A 441 -1.06 -7.57 -16.35
C GLY A 441 -0.40 -7.01 -17.60
N SER A 442 0.23 -5.85 -17.46
CA SER A 442 0.88 -5.16 -18.57
C SER A 442 2.06 -4.31 -18.12
N TYR A 443 3.13 -4.32 -18.93
CA TYR A 443 4.33 -3.50 -18.70
C TYR A 443 4.88 -2.99 -20.03
N VAL A 444 5.18 -1.69 -20.08
CA VAL A 444 5.91 -1.12 -21.22
C VAL A 444 7.33 -1.66 -21.23
N CYS A 445 7.75 -2.23 -22.35
CA CYS A 445 9.05 -2.85 -22.53
C CYS A 445 10.16 -1.81 -22.61
N GLU A 446 11.31 -2.08 -21.98
CA GLU A 446 12.51 -1.27 -22.16
C GLU A 446 13.18 -1.58 -23.51
N ALA A 447 13.42 -0.55 -24.31
CA ALA A 447 14.19 -0.69 -25.54
C ALA A 447 15.69 -0.75 -25.23
N VAL A 448 16.39 -1.72 -25.82
CA VAL A 448 17.85 -1.85 -25.73
C VAL A 448 18.43 -1.67 -27.12
N GLU A 449 19.17 -0.58 -27.31
CA GLU A 449 19.89 -0.28 -28.54
C GLU A 449 21.39 -0.46 -28.35
N GLY A 450 22.06 -1.07 -29.32
CA GLY A 450 23.52 -1.16 -29.31
C GLY A 450 24.06 -2.17 -30.32
N ALA A 451 25.38 -2.26 -30.39
CA ALA A 451 26.03 -3.20 -31.31
C ALA A 451 25.90 -4.63 -30.78
N ILE A 452 25.39 -5.54 -31.61
CA ILE A 452 25.38 -6.97 -31.31
C ILE A 452 26.83 -7.48 -31.37
N THR A 453 27.39 -7.83 -30.23
CA THR A 453 28.77 -8.33 -30.08
C THR A 453 28.87 -9.86 -30.15
N ALA A 454 27.78 -10.56 -29.85
CA ALA A 454 27.66 -12.01 -30.01
C ALA A 454 26.18 -12.41 -30.17
N TYR A 455 25.91 -13.47 -30.93
CA TYR A 455 24.55 -14.00 -31.07
C TYR A 455 24.52 -15.52 -31.26
N THR A 456 23.40 -16.13 -30.90
CA THR A 456 23.00 -17.50 -31.23
C THR A 456 21.60 -17.47 -31.82
N SER A 457 21.04 -18.63 -32.18
CA SER A 457 19.64 -18.73 -32.61
C SER A 457 18.62 -18.28 -31.55
N THR A 458 19.03 -18.13 -30.29
CA THR A 458 18.13 -17.82 -29.17
C THR A 458 18.67 -16.72 -28.25
N THR A 459 19.84 -16.13 -28.51
CA THR A 459 20.42 -15.13 -27.62
C THR A 459 21.21 -14.08 -28.38
N TYR A 460 21.23 -12.85 -27.86
CA TYR A 460 22.01 -11.73 -28.37
C TYR A 460 22.85 -11.15 -27.23
N THR A 461 23.98 -10.52 -27.54
CA THR A 461 24.80 -9.81 -26.55
C THR A 461 25.01 -8.38 -27.01
N ILE A 462 24.45 -7.44 -26.27
CA ILE A 462 24.54 -6.00 -26.53
C ILE A 462 25.26 -5.38 -25.33
N ASP A 463 26.32 -4.61 -25.58
CA ASP A 463 27.14 -3.97 -24.54
C ASP A 463 27.63 -4.91 -23.42
N GLY A 464 27.92 -6.17 -23.77
CA GLY A 464 28.36 -7.20 -22.83
C GLY A 464 27.24 -7.87 -22.04
N THR A 465 26.00 -7.39 -22.16
CA THR A 465 24.81 -7.99 -21.55
C THR A 465 24.17 -8.98 -22.51
N LYS A 466 23.89 -10.19 -22.03
CA LYS A 466 23.28 -11.26 -22.82
C LYS A 466 21.77 -11.29 -22.65
N TYR A 467 21.05 -11.14 -23.76
CA TYR A 467 19.60 -11.20 -23.89
C TYR A 467 19.18 -12.53 -24.51
N THR A 468 18.01 -13.06 -24.12
CA THR A 468 17.46 -14.31 -24.68
C THR A 468 16.20 -13.99 -25.48
N LYS A 469 16.14 -14.43 -26.74
CA LYS A 469 14.94 -14.31 -27.57
C LYS A 469 13.84 -15.19 -26.96
N THR A 470 12.70 -14.57 -26.62
CA THR A 470 11.49 -15.30 -26.22
C THR A 470 10.78 -15.85 -27.46
N GLY A 471 10.02 -16.93 -27.32
CA GLY A 471 9.36 -17.61 -28.45
C GLY A 471 8.11 -16.92 -28.98
N THR A 472 7.69 -15.80 -28.37
CA THR A 472 6.39 -15.14 -28.58
C THR A 472 6.49 -13.70 -29.10
N ALA A 473 7.69 -13.23 -29.47
CA ALA A 473 7.80 -11.95 -30.17
C ALA A 473 7.38 -12.15 -31.63
N ASP A 474 6.39 -11.39 -32.09
CA ASP A 474 6.08 -11.25 -33.51
C ASP A 474 7.35 -10.84 -34.27
N ASP A 475 7.51 -11.33 -35.50
CA ASP A 475 8.68 -11.00 -36.32
C ASP A 475 8.76 -9.49 -36.59
N GLU A 476 7.63 -8.76 -36.48
CA GLU A 476 7.53 -7.30 -36.62
C GLU A 476 7.93 -6.53 -35.33
N ILE A 477 7.63 -7.07 -34.14
CA ILE A 477 7.98 -6.49 -32.82
C ILE A 477 9.44 -6.79 -32.45
N ALA A 478 9.98 -7.89 -32.98
CA ALA A 478 11.42 -8.17 -33.00
C ALA A 478 12.13 -7.49 -34.18
N GLY A 479 11.61 -6.34 -34.61
CA GLY A 479 11.98 -5.59 -35.82
C GLY A 479 13.47 -5.65 -36.15
N ASP A 480 13.73 -6.36 -37.25
CA ASP A 480 14.87 -6.31 -38.15
C ASP A 480 16.21 -5.84 -37.60
N VAL A 481 17.15 -6.80 -37.48
CA VAL A 481 18.55 -6.47 -37.76
C VAL A 481 18.63 -6.15 -39.25
N ASP A 482 18.46 -4.88 -39.60
CA ASP A 482 18.69 -4.41 -40.96
C ASP A 482 20.17 -4.61 -41.31
N PHE A 483 20.43 -5.59 -42.17
CA PHE A 483 21.75 -5.83 -42.75
C PHE A 483 21.92 -5.12 -44.11
N GLU A 484 21.01 -4.21 -44.52
CA GLU A 484 21.17 -3.50 -45.77
C GLU A 484 22.24 -2.39 -45.70
N GLU A 485 23.38 -2.73 -46.29
CA GLU A 485 24.39 -1.87 -46.93
C GLU A 485 24.93 -0.66 -46.14
N GLY A 486 25.95 -0.92 -45.32
CA GLY A 486 27.00 0.09 -45.13
C GLY A 486 27.98 -0.18 -44.01
N SER A 487 29.25 -0.38 -44.41
CA SER A 487 30.47 -0.29 -43.61
C SER A 487 30.88 -1.51 -42.78
N TYR A 488 31.38 -2.54 -43.47
CA TYR A 488 32.45 -3.37 -42.94
C TYR A 488 33.73 -2.52 -42.82
N PRO A 489 34.38 -2.41 -41.65
CA PRO A 489 35.75 -1.91 -41.59
C PRO A 489 36.71 -2.99 -42.12
N GLU A 490 37.62 -2.58 -43.02
CA GLU A 490 38.75 -3.39 -43.53
C GLU A 490 39.68 -3.91 -42.42
#